data_AF-A0A2V7Z5H9-F1
#
_entry.id   AF-A0A2V7Z5H9-F1
#
_cell.length_a   1.000
_cell.length_b   1.000
_cell.length_c   1.000
_cell.angle_alpha   90.00
_cell.angle_beta   90.00
_cell.angle_gamma   90.00
#
_symmetry.space_group_name_H-M   'P 1'
#
loop_
_entity.id
_entity.type
_entity.pdbx_description
1 polymer ?
#
loop_
_entity_poly.entity_id
_entity_poly.type
_entity_poly.pdbx_seq_one_letter_code
_entity_poly.pdbx_strand_id
1 'polypeptide(L)' 'MKVAFVSGTYIQAPEGKPEVRLGPGSYLNQPGDGYRHTTSCDSASECVFFAQSTGKFDLKVVGAAKAPAKK' A
#
# COMPACT_ATOMS: atom_id res chain seq x y z
N MET A 1 5.60 5.10 -8.27
CA MET A 1 4.94 3.83 -8.69
C MET A 1 3.44 4.06 -8.77
N LYS A 2 2.80 3.62 -9.85
CA LYS A 2 1.36 3.70 -10.07
C LYS A 2 0.71 2.36 -9.72
N VAL A 3 -0.39 2.36 -8.99
CA VAL A 3 -1.06 1.13 -8.52
C VAL A 3 -2.55 1.20 -8.81
N ALA A 4 -3.09 0.15 -9.43
CA ALA A 4 -4.52 -0.03 -9.67
C ALA A 4 -5.01 -1.27 -8.92
N PHE A 5 -6.08 -1.13 -8.12
CA PHE A 5 -6.61 -2.20 -7.29
C PHE A 5 -7.71 -2.98 -8.03
N VAL A 6 -7.56 -4.30 -8.08
CA VAL A 6 -8.42 -5.23 -8.83
C VAL A 6 -9.44 -5.89 -7.90
N SER A 7 -8.99 -6.35 -6.73
CA SER A 7 -9.84 -7.00 -5.73
C SER A 7 -9.38 -6.66 -4.31
N GLY A 8 -10.27 -6.86 -3.34
CA GLY A 8 -10.01 -6.64 -1.91
C GLY A 8 -9.97 -5.16 -1.51
N THR A 9 -9.73 -4.92 -0.22
CA THR A 9 -9.53 -3.57 0.33
C THR A 9 -8.09 -3.41 0.78
N TYR A 10 -7.34 -2.61 0.02
CA TYR A 10 -5.97 -2.25 0.37
C TYR A 10 -5.97 -1.08 1.34
N ILE A 11 -5.16 -1.17 2.38
CA ILE A 11 -5.03 -0.16 3.41
C ILE A 11 -3.65 0.48 3.27
N GLN A 12 -3.62 1.79 3.12
CA GLN A 12 -2.39 2.56 3.07
C GLN A 12 -2.37 3.62 4.17
N ALA A 13 -1.33 3.63 4.98
CA ALA A 13 -1.10 4.68 5.99
C ALA A 13 0.22 5.40 5.70
N PRO A 14 0.19 6.56 5.03
CA PRO A 14 1.35 7.42 4.84
C PRO A 14 1.76 8.07 6.17
N GLU A 15 3.06 8.28 6.38
CA GLU A 15 3.55 8.91 7.60
C GLU A 15 2.98 10.33 7.79
N GLY A 16 2.45 10.60 8.99
CA GLY A 16 1.84 11.88 9.34
C GLY A 16 0.49 12.17 8.67
N LYS A 17 -0.10 11.22 7.94
CA LYS A 17 -1.41 11.36 7.29
C LYS A 17 -2.39 10.29 7.77
N PRO A 18 -3.71 10.55 7.63
CA PRO A 18 -4.72 9.52 7.90
C PRO A 18 -4.52 8.29 7.01
N GLU A 19 -4.92 7.15 7.53
CA GLU A 19 -5.06 5.91 6.78
C GLU A 19 -6.12 6.08 5.68
N VAL A 20 -5.86 5.48 4.51
CA VAL A 20 -6.74 5.45 3.35
C VAL A 20 -7.03 4.01 2.99
N ARG A 21 -8.32 3.72 2.72
CA ARG A 21 -8.80 2.41 2.28
C ARG A 21 -9.16 2.48 0.80
N LEU A 22 -8.60 1.56 0.02
CA LEU A 22 -8.62 1.56 -1.44
C LEU A 22 -9.19 0.23 -1.93
N GLY A 23 -10.43 0.29 -2.42
CA GLY A 23 -11.14 -0.87 -2.96
C GLY A 23 -10.91 -1.08 -4.47
N PRO A 24 -11.59 -2.06 -5.08
CA PRO A 24 -11.51 -2.32 -6.52
C PRO A 24 -11.81 -1.07 -7.36
N GLY A 25 -11.06 -0.87 -8.44
CA GLY A 25 -11.16 0.31 -9.31
C GLY A 25 -10.50 1.57 -8.75
N SER A 26 -10.05 1.55 -7.49
CA SER A 26 -9.27 2.65 -6.93
C SER A 26 -7.88 2.71 -7.58
N TYR A 27 -7.30 3.91 -7.54
CA TYR A 27 -5.96 4.17 -8.05
C TYR A 27 -5.12 4.93 -7.03
N LEU A 28 -3.84 4.57 -6.94
CA LEU A 28 -2.87 5.18 -6.06
C LEU A 28 -1.58 5.50 -6.84
N ASN A 29 -1.05 6.69 -6.61
CA ASN A 29 0.32 7.02 -6.97
C ASN A 29 1.17 7.05 -5.70
N GLN A 30 2.12 6.13 -5.58
CA GLN A 30 3.16 6.16 -4.55
C GLN A 30 4.34 6.97 -5.08
N PRO A 31 4.56 8.21 -4.60
CA PRO A 31 5.68 9.02 -5.05
C PRO A 31 7.01 8.40 -4.61
N GLY A 32 8.09 8.76 -5.30
CA GLY A 32 9.45 8.43 -4.89
C GLY A 32 9.92 9.30 -3.71
N ASP A 33 11.23 9.43 -3.55
CA ASP A 33 11.87 10.43 -2.68
C ASP A 33 11.50 10.36 -1.19
N GLY A 34 11.58 9.16 -0.62
CA GLY A 34 11.43 8.97 0.83
C GLY A 34 9.98 8.96 1.31
N TYR A 35 9.02 8.70 0.42
CA TYR A 35 7.62 8.49 0.79
C TYR A 35 7.43 7.26 1.71
N ARG A 36 7.42 7.52 3.02
CA ARG A 36 7.25 6.51 4.06
C ARG A 36 5.77 6.21 4.27
N HIS A 37 5.44 4.93 4.24
CA HIS A 37 4.09 4.44 4.43
C HIS A 37 4.11 3.00 4.95
N THR A 38 3.01 2.59 5.56
CA THR A 38 2.71 1.18 5.81
C THR A 38 1.54 0.76 4.94
N THR A 39 1.55 -0.51 4.54
CA THR A 39 0.51 -1.09 3.70
C THR A 39 0.09 -2.44 4.23
N SER A 40 -1.20 -2.72 4.13
CA SER A 40 -1.79 -4.01 4.50
C SER A 40 -3.00 -4.30 3.62
N CYS A 41 -3.41 -5.56 3.59
CA CYS A 41 -4.72 -5.93 3.08
C CYS A 41 -5.69 -6.07 4.26
N ASP A 42 -6.93 -5.64 4.08
CA ASP A 42 -7.98 -5.90 5.06
C ASP A 42 -8.11 -7.42 5.33
N SER A 43 -8.23 -7.82 6.59
CA SER A 43 -8.24 -9.23 6.99
C SER A 43 -9.40 -10.06 6.42
N ALA A 44 -10.45 -9.40 5.94
CA ALA A 44 -11.59 -10.06 5.29
C ALA A 44 -11.47 -10.09 3.76
N SER A 45 -10.32 -9.71 3.20
CA SER A 45 -10.11 -9.54 1.76
C SER A 45 -8.87 -10.27 1.24
N GLU A 46 -8.92 -10.67 -0.02
CA GLU A 46 -7.75 -11.04 -0.82
C GLU A 46 -7.42 -9.88 -1.79
N CYS A 47 -6.32 -9.18 -1.53
CA CYS A 47 -5.94 -8.00 -2.30
C CYS A 47 -5.13 -8.38 -3.54
N VAL A 48 -5.67 -8.05 -4.71
CA VAL A 48 -4.95 -8.13 -6.00
C VAL A 48 -4.85 -6.72 -6.58
N PHE A 49 -3.66 -6.34 -7.00
CA PHE A 49 -3.40 -5.05 -7.65
C PHE A 49 -2.32 -5.16 -8.71
N PHE A 50 -2.36 -4.25 -9.68
CA PHE A 50 -1.32 -4.08 -10.68
C PHE A 50 -0.45 -2.88 -10.31
N ALA A 51 0.86 -3.07 -10.25
CA ALA A 51 1.82 -2.02 -10.01
C ALA A 51 2.65 -1.75 -11.28
N GLN A 52 2.73 -0.48 -11.68
CA GLN A 52 3.53 -0.03 -12.82
C GLN A 52 4.56 1.00 -12.36
N SER A 53 5.79 0.82 -12.81
CA SER A 53 6.88 1.79 -12.67
C SER A 53 7.61 1.92 -13.99
N THR A 54 8.10 3.13 -14.30
CA THR A 54 8.98 3.37 -15.45
C THR A 54 10.45 3.11 -15.11
N GLY A 55 10.79 3.05 -13.82
CA GLY A 55 12.14 2.76 -13.33
C GLY A 55 12.23 1.38 -12.67
N LYS A 56 13.44 1.01 -12.25
CA LYS A 56 13.67 -0.20 -11.45
C LYS A 56 12.85 -0.14 -10.17
N PHE A 57 12.40 -1.29 -9.70
CA PHE A 57 11.74 -1.41 -8.41
C PHE A 57 12.76 -1.16 -7.29
N ASP A 58 12.48 -0.20 -6.40
CA ASP A 58 13.43 0.25 -5.36
C ASP A 58 12.81 0.46 -3.97
N LEU A 59 11.64 -0.16 -3.69
CA LEU A 59 10.99 -0.04 -2.39
C LEU A 59 11.91 -0.52 -1.26
N LYS A 60 12.22 0.38 -0.33
CA LYS A 60 13.04 0.10 0.85
C LYS A 60 12.13 -0.18 2.04
N VAL A 61 12.15 -1.43 2.52
CA VAL A 61 11.49 -1.77 3.78
C VAL A 61 12.27 -1.10 4.91
N VAL A 62 11.61 -0.22 5.65
CA VAL A 62 12.22 0.60 6.70
C VAL A 62 11.57 0.29 8.04
N GLY A 63 12.25 -0.55 8.84
CA GLY A 63 11.77 -1.03 10.14
C GLY A 63 11.31 -2.50 10.10
N ALA A 64 11.20 -3.12 11.27
CA ALA A 64 10.60 -4.45 11.40
C ALA A 64 9.08 -4.34 11.14
N ALA A 65 8.50 -5.34 10.48
CA ALA A 65 7.06 -5.44 10.34
C ALA A 65 6.42 -5.35 11.73
N LYS A 66 5.55 -4.35 11.97
CA LYS A 66 4.76 -4.33 13.20
C LYS A 66 3.92 -5.61 13.20
N ALA A 67 4.06 -6.39 14.28
CA ALA A 67 3.22 -7.56 14.47
C ALA A 67 1.75 -7.16 14.29
N PRO A 68 0.93 -7.98 13.59
CA PRO A 68 -0.47 -7.68 13.40
C PRO A 68 -1.10 -7.40 14.77
N ALA A 69 -1.88 -6.32 14.87
CA ALA A 69 -2.60 -6.01 16.10
C ALA A 69 -3.46 -7.22 16.48
N LYS A 70 -3.20 -7.80 17.65
CA LYS A 70 -4.01 -8.89 18.18
C LYS A 70 -5.45 -8.38 18.35
N LYS A 71 -6.39 -9.11 17.76
CA LYS A 71 -7.82 -8.98 18.05
C LYS A 71 -8.11 -9.44 19.48
#